data_AF-A0A7S1WLD5-F1
#
_entry.id   AF-A0A7S1WLD5-F1
#
_cell.length_a   1.000
_cell.length_b   1.000
_cell.length_c   1.000
_cell.angle_alpha   90.00
_cell.angle_beta   90.00
_cell.angle_gamma   90.00
#
_symmetry.space_group_name_H-M   'P 1'
#
loop_
_entity.id
_entity.type
_entity.pdbx_description
1 polymer ?
#
loop_
_entity_poly.entity_id
_entity_poly.type
_entity_poly.pdbx_seq_one_letter_code
_entity_poly.pdbx_strand_id
1 'polypeptide(L)'
;RQPTPALAAGALAAAGSLLLDPAWAGTDGMALPVAPSGINALPESQQAAAVLAILAGLALDTWFLLFALGKLRGALPEGWFENWQKTWPVLGAVYMAAGVAHFTAAAAFESIYPPPGTWGFWLLPGSAEFHVAWTGVAEIAGGAGLFLGALYLGIADSLK
;
A
#
# COMPACT_ATOMS: atom_id res chain seq x y z
N ARG A 1 2.55 27.97 9.56
CA ARG A 1 3.70 27.56 8.73
C ARG A 1 3.19 26.55 7.71
N GLN A 2 3.10 26.92 6.44
CA GLN A 2 2.69 25.99 5.39
C GLN A 2 3.86 25.04 5.08
N PRO A 3 3.65 23.72 4.97
CA PRO A 3 4.70 22.80 4.58
C PRO A 3 5.10 23.07 3.14
N THR A 4 6.39 23.32 2.92
CA THR A 4 6.97 23.55 1.59
C THR A 4 6.90 22.28 0.72
N PRO A 5 6.58 22.39 -0.58
CA PRO A 5 6.42 21.27 -1.51
C PRO A 5 7.69 20.40 -1.73
N ALA A 6 8.83 20.82 -1.19
CA ALA A 6 10.10 20.11 -1.29
C ALA A 6 10.12 18.76 -0.52
N LEU A 7 9.32 18.60 0.54
CA LEU A 7 9.30 17.35 1.33
C LEU A 7 8.53 16.22 0.63
N ALA A 8 7.48 16.55 -0.14
CA ALA A 8 6.70 15.55 -0.89
C ALA A 8 7.47 15.06 -2.14
N ALA A 9 8.21 15.94 -2.81
CA ALA A 9 9.06 15.58 -3.94
C ALA A 9 10.25 14.70 -3.52
N GLY A 10 10.82 14.94 -2.33
CA GLY A 10 11.92 14.14 -1.79
C GLY A 10 11.51 12.69 -1.46
N ALA A 11 10.29 12.49 -0.94
CA ALA A 11 9.77 11.15 -0.67
C ALA A 11 9.50 10.34 -1.95
N LEU A 12 8.95 10.99 -2.99
CA LEU A 12 8.76 10.35 -4.30
C LEU A 12 10.10 10.04 -4.99
N ALA A 13 11.08 10.92 -4.90
CA ALA A 13 12.40 10.72 -5.48
C ALA A 13 13.21 9.62 -4.75
N ALA A 14 13.08 9.53 -3.42
CA ALA A 14 13.68 8.46 -2.63
C ALA A 14 13.03 7.09 -2.89
N ALA A 15 11.71 7.05 -3.04
CA ALA A 15 10.99 5.84 -3.46
C ALA A 15 11.39 5.42 -4.88
N GLY A 16 11.52 6.38 -5.80
CA GLY A 16 11.95 6.14 -7.19
C GLY A 16 13.39 5.64 -7.30
N SER A 17 14.31 6.10 -6.44
CA SER A 17 15.70 5.63 -6.45
C SER A 17 15.91 4.26 -5.82
N LEU A 18 15.04 3.84 -4.89
CA LEU A 18 14.95 2.45 -4.40
C LEU A 18 14.34 1.48 -5.43
N LEU A 19 13.46 1.98 -6.31
CA LEU A 19 12.82 1.20 -7.38
C LEU A 19 13.69 1.03 -8.64
N LEU A 20 14.76 1.82 -8.78
CA LEU A 20 15.58 1.89 -10.00
C LEU A 20 16.95 1.23 -9.89
N ASP A 21 17.36 0.74 -8.72
CA ASP A 21 18.55 -0.09 -8.60
C ASP A 21 18.20 -1.51 -9.03
N PRO A 22 18.75 -2.10 -10.11
CA PRO A 22 18.41 -3.46 -10.56
C PRO A 22 19.13 -4.57 -9.77
N ALA A 23 19.94 -4.24 -8.76
CA ALA A 23 20.80 -5.19 -8.04
C ALA A 23 20.06 -6.32 -7.29
N TRP A 24 18.75 -6.23 -7.15
CA TRP A 24 17.90 -7.17 -6.41
C TRP A 24 17.03 -8.05 -7.32
N ALA A 25 16.95 -7.73 -8.62
CA ALA A 25 16.08 -8.41 -9.59
C ALA A 25 16.73 -9.65 -10.24
N GLY A 26 17.61 -10.36 -9.52
CA GLY A 26 18.46 -11.39 -10.09
C GLY A 26 18.60 -12.68 -9.28
N THR A 27 18.04 -13.74 -9.86
CA THR A 27 18.45 -15.16 -9.83
C THR A 27 17.94 -16.11 -8.74
N ASP A 28 17.34 -17.19 -9.24
CA ASP A 28 17.20 -18.50 -8.62
C ASP A 28 18.42 -18.88 -7.76
N GLY A 29 18.18 -19.14 -6.48
CA GLY A 29 19.13 -19.85 -5.61
C GLY A 29 20.27 -19.05 -5.02
N MET A 30 20.40 -17.73 -5.25
CA MET A 30 21.33 -16.91 -4.48
C MET A 30 20.68 -16.40 -3.20
N ALA A 31 21.35 -16.61 -2.06
CA ALA A 31 20.97 -16.04 -0.79
C ALA A 31 20.81 -14.52 -0.94
N LEU A 32 19.58 -14.01 -0.80
CA LEU A 32 19.32 -12.58 -0.83
C LEU A 32 20.22 -11.88 0.20
N PRO A 33 20.78 -10.70 -0.12
CA PRO A 33 21.52 -9.94 0.87
C PRO A 33 20.64 -9.69 2.10
N VAL A 34 21.27 -9.60 3.28
CA VAL A 34 20.54 -9.28 4.51
C VAL A 34 19.85 -7.93 4.32
N ALA A 35 18.53 -7.92 4.42
CA ALA A 35 17.73 -6.72 4.30
C ALA A 35 18.08 -5.76 5.45
N PRO A 36 17.88 -4.43 5.29
CA PRO A 36 18.12 -3.48 6.38
C PRO A 36 17.37 -3.81 7.69
N SER A 37 16.24 -4.50 7.61
CA SER A 37 15.48 -4.97 8.78
C SER A 37 16.13 -6.15 9.51
N GLY A 38 17.05 -6.88 8.86
CA GLY A 38 17.68 -8.09 9.38
C GLY A 38 16.76 -9.31 9.48
N ILE A 39 15.46 -9.18 9.19
CA ILE A 39 14.47 -10.25 9.39
C ILE A 39 14.83 -11.48 8.56
N ASN A 40 15.25 -11.31 7.31
CA ASN A 40 15.61 -12.42 6.43
C ASN A 40 16.87 -13.20 6.86
N ALA A 41 17.62 -12.71 7.84
CA ALA A 41 18.77 -13.42 8.43
C ALA A 41 18.40 -14.23 9.70
N LEU A 42 17.17 -14.10 10.20
CA LEU A 42 16.72 -14.82 11.40
C LEU A 42 16.33 -16.27 11.06
N PRO A 43 16.27 -17.18 12.05
CA PRO A 43 15.65 -18.49 11.85
C PRO A 43 14.21 -18.38 11.32
N GLU A 44 13.77 -19.31 10.48
CA GLU A 44 12.44 -19.28 9.82
C GLU A 44 11.28 -19.06 10.80
N SER A 45 11.35 -19.66 12.00
CA SER A 45 10.33 -19.49 13.04
C SER A 45 10.22 -18.04 13.53
N GLN A 46 11.33 -17.31 13.57
CA GLN A 46 11.35 -15.89 13.95
C GLN A 46 10.90 -15.00 12.79
N GLN A 47 11.20 -15.36 11.54
CA GLN A 47 10.67 -14.66 10.36
C GLN A 47 9.14 -14.78 10.30
N ALA A 48 8.63 -16.01 10.47
CA ALA A 48 7.21 -16.30 10.58
C ALA A 48 6.54 -15.55 11.74
N ALA A 49 7.18 -15.53 12.92
CA ALA A 49 6.67 -14.79 14.07
C ALA A 49 6.61 -13.27 13.80
N ALA A 50 7.57 -12.70 13.08
CA ALA A 50 7.56 -11.29 12.70
C ALA A 50 6.36 -10.98 11.78
N VAL A 51 6.11 -11.81 10.77
CA VAL A 51 4.93 -11.66 9.88
C VAL A 51 3.63 -11.75 10.69
N LEU A 52 3.50 -12.76 11.55
CA LEU A 52 2.31 -12.93 12.39
C LEU A 52 2.11 -11.76 13.36
N ALA A 53 3.18 -11.24 13.95
CA ALA A 53 3.13 -10.07 14.83
C ALA A 53 2.68 -8.81 14.08
N ILE A 54 3.16 -8.60 12.84
CA ILE A 54 2.70 -7.50 11.99
C ILE A 54 1.22 -7.65 11.65
N LEU A 55 0.77 -8.85 11.26
CA LEU A 55 -0.64 -9.10 10.95
C LEU A 55 -1.54 -8.90 12.17
N ALA A 56 -1.12 -9.39 13.34
CA ALA A 56 -1.85 -9.19 14.59
C ALA A 56 -1.90 -7.72 14.99
N GLY A 57 -0.78 -7.00 14.87
CA GLY A 57 -0.69 -5.56 15.10
C GLY A 57 -1.65 -4.79 14.20
N LEU A 58 -1.63 -5.05 12.89
CA LEU A 58 -2.53 -4.42 11.92
C LEU A 58 -4.02 -4.69 12.23
N ALA A 59 -4.36 -5.92 12.62
CA ALA A 59 -5.73 -6.27 12.99
C ALA A 59 -6.18 -5.54 14.27
N LEU A 60 -5.33 -5.51 15.30
CA LEU A 60 -5.60 -4.81 16.56
C LEU A 60 -5.70 -3.30 16.35
N ASP A 61 -4.78 -2.72 15.58
CA ASP A 61 -4.77 -1.28 15.26
C ASP A 61 -6.00 -0.91 14.44
N THR A 62 -6.39 -1.73 13.46
CA THR A 62 -7.61 -1.51 12.68
C THR A 62 -8.84 -1.57 13.57
N TRP A 63 -8.97 -2.58 14.43
CA TRP A 63 -10.07 -2.68 15.39
C TRP A 63 -10.13 -1.46 16.32
N PHE A 64 -8.96 -1.07 16.87
CA PHE A 64 -8.85 0.08 17.75
C PHE A 64 -9.21 1.38 17.03
N LEU A 65 -8.70 1.60 15.82
CA LEU A 65 -9.01 2.78 15.02
C LEU A 65 -10.48 2.83 14.65
N LEU A 66 -11.12 1.72 14.29
CA LEU A 66 -12.56 1.68 14.01
C LEU A 66 -13.39 2.01 15.27
N PHE A 67 -13.03 1.44 16.41
CA PHE A 67 -13.64 1.78 17.70
C PHE A 67 -13.47 3.26 18.05
N ALA A 68 -12.25 3.78 17.89
CA ALA A 68 -11.92 5.17 18.16
C ALA A 68 -12.60 6.12 17.18
N LEU A 69 -12.65 5.80 15.88
CA LEU A 69 -13.26 6.63 14.84
C LEU A 69 -14.75 6.85 15.10
N GLY A 70 -15.45 5.84 15.63
CA GLY A 70 -16.83 5.98 16.08
C GLY A 70 -17.01 7.06 17.16
N LYS A 71 -16.08 7.13 18.11
CA LYS A 71 -16.06 8.19 19.14
C LYS A 71 -15.56 9.54 18.60
N LEU A 72 -14.56 9.50 17.72
CA LEU A 72 -13.92 10.68 17.13
C LEU A 72 -14.91 11.47 16.27
N ARG A 73 -15.84 10.79 15.60
CA ARG A 73 -16.90 11.43 14.80
C ARG A 73 -17.71 12.46 15.60
N GLY A 74 -17.98 12.20 16.88
CA GLY A 74 -18.71 13.14 17.74
C GLY A 74 -17.84 14.26 18.32
N ALA A 75 -16.51 14.15 18.25
CA ALA A 75 -15.57 15.12 18.78
C ALA A 75 -15.01 16.07 17.70
N LEU A 76 -15.14 15.72 16.43
CA LEU A 76 -14.67 16.52 15.31
C LEU A 76 -15.67 17.64 14.97
N PRO A 77 -15.19 18.76 14.40
CA PRO A 77 -16.07 19.83 13.92
C PRO A 77 -17.08 19.32 12.89
N GLU A 78 -18.25 19.95 12.86
CA GLU A 78 -19.23 19.75 11.80
C GLU A 78 -18.59 19.99 10.42
N GLY A 79 -18.95 19.16 9.44
CA GLY A 79 -18.40 19.27 8.09
C GLY A 79 -16.99 18.68 7.90
N TRP A 80 -16.35 18.14 8.96
CA TRP A 80 -14.98 17.61 8.86
C TRP A 80 -14.85 16.48 7.83
N PHE A 81 -15.75 15.50 7.88
CA PHE A 81 -15.71 14.34 6.98
C PHE A 81 -16.09 14.73 5.55
N GLU A 82 -17.08 15.60 5.39
CA GLU A 82 -17.52 16.15 4.11
C GLU A 82 -16.38 16.93 3.45
N ASN A 83 -15.62 17.71 4.23
CA ASN A 83 -14.48 18.44 3.70
C ASN A 83 -13.32 17.51 3.31
N TRP A 84 -13.08 16.46 4.08
CA TRP A 84 -12.08 15.44 3.71
C TRP A 84 -12.50 14.64 2.47
N GLN A 85 -13.78 14.32 2.30
CA GLN A 85 -14.30 13.61 1.13
C GLN A 85 -14.03 14.34 -0.19
N LYS A 86 -13.90 15.68 -0.16
CA LYS A 86 -13.51 16.46 -1.35
C LYS A 86 -12.12 16.09 -1.89
N THR A 87 -11.25 15.48 -1.08
CA THR A 87 -9.93 15.01 -1.54
C THR A 87 -9.96 13.60 -2.10
N TRP A 88 -11.08 12.87 -1.96
CA TRP A 88 -11.19 11.47 -2.37
C TRP A 88 -11.09 11.25 -3.89
N PRO A 89 -11.59 12.14 -4.77
CA PRO A 89 -11.32 11.99 -6.20
C PRO A 89 -9.83 12.02 -6.51
N VAL A 90 -9.07 12.92 -5.89
CA VAL A 90 -7.61 12.97 -6.07
C VAL A 90 -6.97 11.67 -5.58
N LEU A 91 -7.37 11.17 -4.41
CA LEU A 91 -6.88 9.91 -3.87
C LEU A 91 -7.22 8.72 -4.78
N GLY A 92 -8.44 8.67 -5.32
CA GLY A 92 -8.87 7.64 -6.27
C GLY A 92 -8.05 7.67 -7.57
N ALA A 93 -7.76 8.86 -8.09
CA ALA A 93 -6.88 9.02 -9.25
C ALA A 93 -5.44 8.55 -8.98
N VAL A 94 -4.91 8.82 -7.78
CA VAL A 94 -3.60 8.31 -7.35
C VAL A 94 -3.58 6.79 -7.31
N TYR A 95 -4.61 6.15 -6.74
CA TYR A 95 -4.71 4.68 -6.73
C TYR A 95 -4.82 4.09 -8.14
N MET A 96 -5.60 4.71 -9.03
CA MET A 96 -5.65 4.28 -10.44
C MET A 96 -4.28 4.39 -11.12
N ALA A 97 -3.54 5.48 -10.89
CA ALA A 97 -2.19 5.65 -11.44
C ALA A 97 -1.20 4.63 -10.85
N ALA A 98 -1.27 4.33 -9.55
CA ALA A 98 -0.48 3.28 -8.91
C ALA A 98 -0.79 1.89 -9.50
N GLY A 99 -2.07 1.61 -9.75
CA GLY A 99 -2.46 0.34 -10.36
C GLY A 99 -1.98 0.20 -11.80
N VAL A 100 -1.92 1.30 -12.57
CA VAL A 100 -1.26 1.29 -13.90
C VAL A 100 0.24 1.02 -13.79
N ALA A 101 0.90 1.56 -12.75
CA ALA A 101 2.34 1.35 -12.54
C ALA A 101 2.69 -0.13 -12.35
N HIS A 102 1.81 -0.94 -11.76
CA HIS A 102 2.00 -2.39 -11.66
C HIS A 102 2.15 -3.09 -13.03
N PHE A 103 1.61 -2.52 -14.10
CA PHE A 103 1.76 -3.06 -15.46
C PHE A 103 2.90 -2.42 -16.23
N THR A 104 3.14 -1.11 -16.05
CA THR A 104 4.17 -0.39 -16.81
C THR A 104 5.57 -0.51 -16.22
N ALA A 105 5.67 -0.81 -14.92
CA ALA A 105 6.91 -1.07 -14.20
C ALA A 105 6.88 -2.45 -13.53
N ALA A 106 6.22 -3.44 -14.16
CA ALA A 106 5.97 -4.78 -13.59
C ALA A 106 7.23 -5.43 -13.01
N ALA A 107 8.36 -5.38 -13.73
CA ALA A 107 9.63 -5.94 -13.26
C ALA A 107 10.05 -5.40 -11.89
N ALA A 108 9.87 -4.10 -11.64
CA ALA A 108 10.22 -3.47 -10.36
C ALA A 108 9.26 -3.85 -9.23
N PHE A 109 8.03 -4.29 -9.51
CA PHE A 109 7.13 -4.83 -8.50
C PHE A 109 7.34 -6.34 -8.32
N GLU A 110 7.64 -7.07 -9.38
CA GLU A 110 7.87 -8.50 -9.33
C GLU A 110 9.12 -8.82 -8.53
N SER A 111 10.18 -8.01 -8.60
CA SER A 111 11.37 -8.32 -7.84
C SER A 111 11.16 -8.15 -6.32
N ILE A 112 10.13 -7.41 -5.83
CA ILE A 112 9.84 -7.30 -4.37
C ILE A 112 8.94 -8.43 -3.92
N TYR A 113 8.50 -9.27 -4.86
CA TYR A 113 7.77 -10.46 -4.55
C TYR A 113 8.62 -11.36 -3.65
N PRO A 114 8.11 -11.77 -2.48
CA PRO A 114 8.87 -12.59 -1.55
C PRO A 114 9.16 -13.96 -2.19
N PRO A 115 10.42 -14.44 -2.16
CA PRO A 115 10.73 -15.80 -2.61
C PRO A 115 9.93 -16.86 -1.83
N PRO A 116 9.73 -18.06 -2.42
CA PRO A 116 9.12 -19.17 -1.71
C PRO A 116 9.81 -19.44 -0.37
N GLY A 117 9.01 -19.64 0.68
CA GLY A 117 9.53 -19.89 2.04
C GLY A 117 9.80 -18.65 2.88
N THR A 118 9.70 -17.43 2.33
CA THR A 118 9.92 -16.17 3.10
C THR A 118 9.06 -16.10 4.37
N TRP A 119 7.86 -16.70 4.36
CA TRP A 119 6.90 -16.61 5.47
C TRP A 119 6.93 -17.87 6.35
N GLY A 120 7.94 -18.72 6.19
CA GLY A 120 8.14 -19.97 6.91
C GLY A 120 7.07 -21.03 6.62
N PHE A 121 5.89 -20.87 7.23
CA PHE A 121 4.78 -21.82 7.15
C PHE A 121 3.78 -21.50 6.03
N TRP A 122 3.82 -20.28 5.48
CA TRP A 122 2.87 -19.83 4.45
C TRP A 122 3.54 -19.76 3.09
N LEU A 123 3.14 -20.66 2.19
CA LEU A 123 3.51 -20.61 0.78
C LEU A 123 2.46 -19.81 0.03
N LEU A 124 2.88 -18.71 -0.60
CA LEU A 124 1.97 -17.87 -1.37
C LEU A 124 1.67 -18.55 -2.71
N PRO A 125 0.41 -18.92 -3.01
CA PRO A 125 0.06 -19.56 -4.28
C PRO A 125 0.14 -18.55 -5.42
N GLY A 126 0.67 -18.96 -6.58
CA GLY A 126 0.79 -18.10 -7.77
C GLY A 126 2.22 -17.60 -8.03
N SER A 127 2.40 -16.91 -9.16
CA SER A 127 3.68 -16.30 -9.56
C SER A 127 3.74 -14.83 -9.14
N ALA A 128 4.95 -14.26 -9.12
CA ALA A 128 5.15 -12.82 -8.92
C ALA A 128 4.31 -12.01 -9.92
N GLU A 129 4.36 -12.37 -11.20
CA GLU A 129 3.57 -11.77 -12.28
C GLU A 129 2.07 -11.76 -11.95
N PHE A 130 1.51 -12.89 -11.48
CA PHE A 130 0.10 -12.97 -11.12
C PHE A 130 -0.26 -11.99 -9.99
N HIS A 131 0.53 -11.94 -8.93
CA HIS A 131 0.25 -11.08 -7.77
C HIS A 131 0.41 -9.59 -8.11
N VAL A 132 1.42 -9.23 -8.90
CA VAL A 132 1.63 -7.86 -9.37
C VAL A 132 0.47 -7.41 -10.26
N ALA A 133 0.08 -8.23 -11.24
CA ALA A 133 -1.05 -7.94 -12.11
C ALA A 133 -2.37 -7.83 -11.32
N TRP A 134 -2.64 -8.76 -10.40
CA TRP A 134 -3.83 -8.73 -9.56
C TRP A 134 -3.89 -7.48 -8.67
N THR A 135 -2.76 -7.10 -8.07
CA THR A 135 -2.67 -5.88 -7.26
C THR A 135 -2.95 -4.64 -8.13
N GLY A 136 -2.39 -4.58 -9.34
CA GLY A 136 -2.69 -3.51 -10.29
C GLY A 136 -4.18 -3.41 -10.63
N VAL A 137 -4.86 -4.54 -10.87
CA VAL A 137 -6.32 -4.56 -11.09
C VAL A 137 -7.07 -4.05 -9.86
N ALA A 138 -6.71 -4.53 -8.67
CA ALA A 138 -7.37 -4.14 -7.43
C ALA A 138 -7.22 -2.64 -7.14
N GLU A 139 -6.05 -2.05 -7.38
CA GLU A 139 -5.80 -0.62 -7.20
C GLU A 139 -6.55 0.23 -8.22
N ILE A 140 -6.62 -0.19 -9.50
CA ILE A 140 -7.42 0.49 -10.51
C ILE A 140 -8.91 0.44 -10.13
N ALA A 141 -9.42 -0.75 -9.78
CA ALA A 141 -10.82 -0.92 -9.42
C ALA A 141 -11.19 -0.15 -8.14
N GLY A 142 -10.37 -0.23 -7.09
CA GLY A 142 -10.56 0.50 -5.84
C GLY A 142 -10.45 2.01 -6.03
N GLY A 143 -9.44 2.46 -6.80
CA GLY A 143 -9.27 3.87 -7.15
C GLY A 143 -10.42 4.43 -7.97
N ALA A 144 -10.90 3.68 -8.96
CA ALA A 144 -12.08 4.05 -9.76
C ALA A 144 -13.34 4.10 -8.90
N GLY A 145 -13.55 3.12 -8.01
CA GLY A 145 -14.65 3.12 -7.06
C GLY A 145 -14.64 4.34 -6.15
N LEU A 146 -13.47 4.70 -5.60
CA LEU A 146 -13.30 5.89 -4.77
C LEU A 146 -13.55 7.18 -5.57
N PHE A 147 -13.01 7.27 -6.79
CA PHE A 147 -13.15 8.43 -7.66
C PHE A 147 -14.62 8.67 -8.05
N LEU A 148 -15.26 7.64 -8.60
CA LEU A 148 -16.65 7.73 -9.08
C LEU A 148 -17.63 7.86 -7.92
N GLY A 149 -17.40 7.16 -6.80
CA GLY A 149 -18.21 7.28 -5.59
C GLY A 149 -18.18 8.70 -5.02
N ALA A 150 -16.99 9.32 -4.94
CA ALA A 150 -16.86 10.69 -4.46
C ALA A 150 -17.49 11.72 -5.41
N LEU A 151 -17.37 11.54 -6.73
CA LEU A 151 -18.06 12.39 -7.71
C LEU A 151 -19.58 12.27 -7.60
N TYR A 152 -20.10 11.05 -7.45
CA TYR A 152 -21.54 10.82 -7.27
C TYR A 152 -22.08 11.53 -6.03
N LEU A 153 -21.39 11.40 -4.89
CA LEU A 153 -21.77 12.10 -3.66
C LEU A 153 -21.76 13.63 -3.84
N GLY A 154 -20.72 14.17 -4.47
CA GLY A 154 -20.64 15.61 -4.75
C GLY A 154 -21.76 16.13 -5.67
N ILE A 155 -22.15 15.35 -6.69
CA ILE A 155 -23.28 15.67 -7.56
C ILE A 155 -24.60 15.59 -6.79
N ALA A 156 -24.81 14.53 -6.02
CA ALA A 156 -26.04 14.31 -5.27
C ALA A 156 -26.29 15.41 -4.22
N ASP A 157 -25.23 15.94 -3.61
CA ASP A 157 -25.35 17.06 -2.66
C ASP A 157 -25.59 18.41 -3.35
N SER A 158 -25.15 18.57 -4.60
CA SER A 158 -25.39 19.80 -5.37
C SER A 158 -26.83 19.93 -5.90
N LEU A 159 -27.64 18.87 -5.77
CA LEU A 159 -29.04 18.80 -6.23
C LEU A 159 -30.07 18.95 -5.08
N LYS A 160 -29.60 19.09 -3.83
CA LYS A 160 -30.43 19.34 -2.64
C LYS A 160 -30.46 20.83 -2.32
#